data_AF-A0A1U7YC19-F1
#
_entry.id   AF-A0A1U7YC19-F1
#
_cell.length_a   1.000
_cell.length_b   1.000
_cell.length_c   1.000
_cell.angle_alpha   90.00
_cell.angle_beta   90.00
_cell.angle_gamma   90.00
#
_symmetry.space_group_name_H-M   'P 1'
#
loop_
_entity.id
_entity.type
_entity.pdbx_description
1 polymer ?
#
loop_
_entity_poly.entity_id
_entity_poly.type
_entity_poly.pdbx_seq_one_letter_code
_entity_poly.pdbx_strand_id
1 'polypeptide(L)'
;MRRVPTVLFQAGKAIGDLDLLKIVQSEINHELSAKPFQNDESRSFGDFVVDWDSPQSQDVVLRRRCESGEEVAVSALLGAESSNENVKFPREAFMKVGVKKPGLSSVLEFDCVATAQVGDGCDFEIQNVNYILSSALDSSAFKGPSFSFFSSLDQKLQDELYKYLEARGVSKSFADSLLLHLHKKEQGQYVDWLHKLQAVVTPNDDADNTAREI
;
A
#
# COMPACT_ATOMS: atom_id res chain seq x y z
N MET A 1 -38.78 5.35 -37.96
CA MET A 1 -37.62 5.11 -37.07
C MET A 1 -37.08 3.70 -37.33
N ARG A 2 -35.85 3.57 -37.85
CA ARG A 2 -35.23 2.27 -38.14
C ARG A 2 -34.71 1.66 -36.83
N ARG A 3 -35.25 0.49 -36.45
CA ARG A 3 -34.69 -0.34 -35.37
C ARG A 3 -33.33 -0.84 -35.84
N VAL A 4 -32.26 -0.39 -35.21
CA VAL A 4 -30.95 -1.03 -35.35
C VAL A 4 -31.10 -2.46 -34.81
N PRO A 5 -30.76 -3.52 -35.56
CA PRO A 5 -30.90 -4.89 -35.08
C PRO A 5 -30.01 -5.08 -33.86
N THR A 6 -30.54 -5.65 -32.80
CA THR A 6 -29.85 -6.02 -31.55
C THR A 6 -28.53 -6.76 -31.80
N VAL A 7 -28.45 -7.49 -32.91
CA VAL A 7 -27.25 -8.20 -33.41
C VAL A 7 -26.10 -7.27 -33.77
N LEU A 8 -26.35 -6.09 -34.37
CA LEU A 8 -25.27 -5.13 -34.68
C LEU A 8 -24.71 -4.50 -33.41
N PHE A 9 -25.54 -4.30 -32.39
CA PHE A 9 -25.10 -3.82 -31.09
C PHE A 9 -24.28 -4.89 -30.35
N GLN A 10 -24.70 -6.15 -30.39
CA GLN A 10 -23.94 -7.28 -29.85
C GLN A 10 -22.62 -7.50 -30.58
N ALA A 11 -22.61 -7.38 -31.91
CA ALA A 11 -21.38 -7.48 -32.71
C ALA A 11 -20.42 -6.31 -32.44
N GLY A 12 -20.94 -5.08 -32.31
CA GLY A 12 -20.12 -3.92 -31.92
C GLY A 12 -19.55 -4.06 -30.51
N LYS A 13 -20.34 -4.60 -29.58
CA LYS A 13 -19.88 -4.95 -28.23
C LYS A 13 -18.79 -6.03 -28.27
N ALA A 14 -18.99 -7.11 -29.02
CA ALA A 14 -18.00 -8.18 -29.15
C ALA A 14 -16.68 -7.72 -29.80
N ILE A 15 -16.74 -6.81 -30.78
CA ILE A 15 -15.54 -6.20 -31.37
C ILE A 15 -14.83 -5.31 -30.33
N GLY A 16 -15.59 -4.50 -29.59
CA GLY A 16 -15.04 -3.71 -28.49
C GLY A 16 -14.41 -4.57 -27.40
N ASP A 17 -15.04 -5.66 -27.01
CA ASP A 17 -14.55 -6.63 -26.03
C ASP A 17 -13.27 -7.33 -26.53
N LEU A 18 -13.17 -7.62 -27.84
CA LEU A 18 -11.96 -8.18 -28.45
C LEU A 18 -10.78 -7.19 -28.43
N ASP A 19 -11.03 -5.91 -28.72
CA ASP A 19 -9.98 -4.89 -28.67
C ASP A 19 -9.56 -4.59 -27.23
N LEU A 20 -10.50 -4.59 -26.27
CA LEU A 20 -10.18 -4.53 -24.85
C LEU A 20 -9.36 -5.73 -24.39
N LEU A 21 -9.68 -6.95 -24.83
CA LEU A 21 -8.89 -8.15 -24.51
C LEU A 21 -7.46 -8.04 -25.00
N LYS A 22 -7.24 -7.53 -26.22
CA LYS A 22 -5.89 -7.30 -26.75
C LYS A 22 -5.10 -6.31 -25.89
N ILE A 23 -5.74 -5.21 -25.48
CA ILE A 23 -5.11 -4.19 -24.63
C ILE A 23 -4.75 -4.78 -23.27
N VAL A 24 -5.67 -5.49 -22.62
CA VAL A 24 -5.42 -6.13 -21.32
C VAL A 24 -4.29 -7.16 -21.42
N GLN A 25 -4.26 -7.96 -22.49
CA GLN A 25 -3.16 -8.90 -22.72
C GLN A 25 -1.82 -8.21 -22.96
N SER A 26 -1.79 -7.12 -23.74
CA SER A 26 -0.55 -6.36 -23.92
C SER A 26 -0.08 -5.73 -22.61
N GLU A 27 -0.99 -5.26 -21.77
CA GLU A 27 -0.65 -4.66 -20.47
C GLU A 27 -0.11 -5.70 -19.50
N ILE A 28 -0.76 -6.87 -19.38
CA ILE A 28 -0.26 -7.98 -18.56
C ILE A 28 1.16 -8.38 -18.99
N ASN A 29 1.39 -8.51 -20.31
CA ASN A 29 2.70 -8.85 -20.83
C ASN A 29 3.74 -7.75 -20.58
N HIS A 30 3.35 -6.49 -20.70
CA HIS A 30 4.18 -5.34 -20.38
C HIS A 30 4.63 -5.42 -18.91
N GLU A 31 3.69 -5.54 -17.98
CA GLU A 31 3.97 -5.58 -16.54
C GLU A 31 4.82 -6.80 -16.12
N LEU A 32 4.53 -7.98 -16.70
CA LEU A 32 5.31 -9.20 -16.47
C LEU A 32 6.71 -9.15 -17.08
N SER A 33 6.96 -8.27 -18.04
CA SER A 33 8.28 -8.12 -18.67
C SER A 33 9.12 -7.00 -18.03
N ALA A 34 8.48 -5.89 -17.65
CA ALA A 34 9.13 -4.72 -17.09
C ALA A 34 9.73 -4.98 -15.70
N LYS A 35 9.00 -5.72 -14.85
CA LYS A 35 9.51 -6.25 -13.57
C LYS A 35 10.39 -5.26 -12.78
N PRO A 36 9.93 -4.02 -12.55
CA PRO A 36 10.76 -2.91 -12.08
C PRO A 36 11.47 -3.19 -10.74
N PHE A 37 10.89 -4.04 -9.90
CA PHE A 37 11.38 -4.36 -8.56
C PHE A 37 11.96 -5.78 -8.41
N GLN A 38 12.22 -6.51 -9.51
CA GLN A 38 12.62 -7.92 -9.43
C GLN A 38 14.05 -8.16 -8.90
N ASN A 39 14.96 -7.23 -9.14
CA ASN A 39 16.36 -7.36 -8.68
C ASN A 39 16.55 -6.92 -7.23
N ASP A 40 15.55 -6.28 -6.64
CA ASP A 40 15.59 -5.93 -5.22
C ASP A 40 15.17 -7.16 -4.42
N GLU A 41 16.13 -7.82 -3.75
CA GLU A 41 15.78 -8.91 -2.82
C GLU A 41 14.77 -8.41 -1.78
N SER A 42 13.85 -9.29 -1.35
CA SER A 42 12.92 -8.99 -0.27
C SER A 42 13.72 -8.67 0.98
N ARG A 43 13.90 -7.37 1.23
CA ARG A 43 14.70 -6.90 2.35
C ARG A 43 13.95 -7.22 3.63
N SER A 44 14.65 -7.85 4.58
CA SER A 44 14.09 -8.16 5.88
C SER A 44 13.71 -6.87 6.61
N PHE A 45 12.56 -6.85 7.29
CA PHE A 45 12.18 -5.76 8.18
C PHE A 45 12.93 -5.78 9.53
N GLY A 46 14.05 -6.51 9.61
CA GLY A 46 14.79 -6.75 10.85
C GLY A 46 13.99 -7.63 11.79
N ASP A 47 13.65 -7.10 12.96
CA ASP A 47 12.93 -7.83 14.02
C ASP A 47 11.39 -7.69 13.92
N PHE A 48 10.90 -7.00 12.89
CA PHE A 48 9.46 -6.90 12.62
C PHE A 48 8.96 -8.14 11.89
N VAL A 49 7.79 -8.62 12.33
CA VAL A 49 7.05 -9.70 11.70
C VAL A 49 5.82 -9.12 11.01
N VAL A 50 5.49 -9.62 9.82
CA VAL A 50 4.24 -9.29 9.14
C VAL A 50 3.07 -9.92 9.89
N ASP A 51 2.23 -9.08 10.50
CA ASP A 51 1.01 -9.47 11.21
C ASP A 51 -0.18 -9.57 10.25
N TRP A 52 -0.25 -8.64 9.29
CA TRP A 52 -1.31 -8.62 8.27
C TRP A 52 -0.78 -8.17 6.92
N ASP A 53 -1.02 -8.98 5.89
CA ASP A 53 -0.75 -8.65 4.50
C ASP A 53 -1.72 -9.42 3.59
N SER A 54 -2.93 -8.87 3.41
CA SER A 54 -3.95 -9.49 2.56
C SER A 54 -3.80 -9.03 1.10
N PRO A 55 -3.94 -9.93 0.11
CA PRO A 55 -3.97 -9.54 -1.30
C PRO A 55 -5.21 -8.71 -1.67
N GLN A 56 -6.25 -8.70 -0.83
CA GLN A 56 -7.46 -7.90 -1.04
C GLN A 56 -7.40 -6.52 -0.36
N SER A 57 -6.36 -6.26 0.44
CA SER A 57 -6.17 -4.99 1.13
C SER A 57 -4.93 -4.28 0.63
N GLN A 58 -4.93 -2.94 0.65
CA GLN A 58 -3.76 -2.14 0.27
C GLN A 58 -2.77 -1.97 1.43
N ASP A 59 -3.25 -2.13 2.67
CA ASP A 59 -2.42 -1.96 3.84
C ASP A 59 -1.56 -3.19 4.16
N VAL A 60 -0.48 -2.95 4.89
CA VAL A 60 0.36 -3.95 5.55
C VAL A 60 0.51 -3.57 7.01
N VAL A 61 0.46 -4.56 7.89
CA VAL A 61 0.69 -4.37 9.33
C VAL A 61 1.89 -5.20 9.76
N LEU A 62 2.88 -4.52 10.32
CA LEU A 62 4.10 -5.09 10.87
C LEU A 62 4.06 -4.96 12.39
N ARG A 63 4.48 -6.00 13.11
CA ARG A 63 4.57 -5.98 14.57
C ARG A 63 5.93 -6.43 15.06
N ARG A 64 6.35 -5.82 16.16
CA ARG A 64 7.55 -6.18 16.89
C ARG A 64 7.29 -6.10 18.38
N ARG A 65 7.91 -6.99 19.14
CA ARG A 65 8.05 -6.86 20.59
C ARG A 65 9.49 -6.51 20.93
N CYS A 66 9.70 -5.40 21.61
CA CYS A 66 11.01 -4.98 22.10
C CYS A 66 11.43 -5.78 23.34
N GLU A 67 12.73 -5.85 23.61
CA GLU A 67 13.28 -6.50 24.82
C GLU A 67 12.76 -5.87 26.12
N SER A 68 12.42 -4.58 26.07
CA SER A 68 11.78 -3.83 27.16
C SER A 68 10.33 -4.27 27.46
N GLY A 69 9.76 -5.16 26.66
CA GLY A 69 8.36 -5.58 26.76
C GLY A 69 7.38 -4.64 26.04
N GLU A 70 7.87 -3.59 25.38
CA GLU A 70 7.06 -2.70 24.54
C GLU A 70 6.60 -3.43 23.26
N GLU A 71 5.36 -3.18 22.84
CA GLU A 71 4.81 -3.64 21.57
C GLU A 71 4.79 -2.47 20.58
N VAL A 72 5.37 -2.68 19.40
CA VAL A 72 5.42 -1.72 18.31
C VAL A 72 4.64 -2.30 17.13
N ALA A 73 3.66 -1.55 16.64
CA ALA A 73 2.90 -1.89 15.44
C ALA A 73 3.08 -0.80 14.40
N VAL A 74 3.31 -1.17 13.14
CA VAL A 74 3.41 -0.25 12.01
C VAL A 74 2.34 -0.65 11.01
N SER A 75 1.38 0.22 10.74
CA SER A 75 0.42 0.07 9.67
C SER A 75 0.81 0.99 8.53
N ALA A 76 0.92 0.50 7.31
CA ALA A 76 1.35 1.31 6.17
C ALA A 76 0.56 1.03 4.91
N LEU A 77 0.43 2.04 4.05
CA LEU A 77 -0.22 1.98 2.74
C LEU A 77 0.44 2.95 1.77
N LEU A 78 0.31 2.70 0.47
CA LEU A 78 0.81 3.62 -0.56
C LEU A 78 -0.10 4.83 -0.72
N GLY A 79 0.53 5.99 -0.82
CA GLY A 79 -0.11 7.24 -1.20
C GLY A 79 -0.36 7.35 -2.69
N ALA A 80 -0.78 8.54 -3.11
CA ALA A 80 -0.97 8.87 -4.51
C ALA A 80 0.38 8.95 -5.24
N GLU A 81 0.32 8.92 -6.57
CA GLU A 81 1.48 9.11 -7.44
C GLU A 81 2.12 10.47 -7.17
N SER A 82 3.40 10.45 -6.79
CA SER A 82 4.17 11.68 -6.66
C SER A 82 4.58 12.15 -8.05
N SER A 83 4.72 13.46 -8.24
CA SER A 83 5.15 14.05 -9.52
C SER A 83 6.61 13.76 -9.90
N ASN A 84 7.33 12.97 -9.10
CA ASN A 84 8.77 12.77 -9.21
C ASN A 84 9.09 11.46 -9.95
N GLU A 85 9.08 11.52 -11.29
CA GLU A 85 9.34 10.36 -12.17
C GLU A 85 10.79 9.83 -12.12
N ASN A 86 11.72 10.56 -11.48
CA ASN A 86 13.15 10.23 -11.45
C ASN A 86 13.59 9.42 -10.22
N VAL A 87 12.65 8.88 -9.44
CA VAL A 87 12.94 8.22 -8.17
C VAL A 87 12.59 6.74 -8.24
N LYS A 88 13.36 5.89 -7.55
CA LYS A 88 13.18 4.43 -7.52
C LYS A 88 11.75 4.02 -7.16
N PHE A 89 11.12 4.76 -6.25
CA PHE A 89 9.73 4.56 -5.84
C PHE A 89 8.93 5.82 -6.18
N PRO A 90 7.98 5.74 -7.13
CA PRO A 90 7.20 6.91 -7.58
C PRO A 90 6.12 7.33 -6.56
N ARG A 91 5.79 6.49 -5.58
CA ARG A 91 4.78 6.76 -4.57
C ARG A 91 5.39 6.81 -3.18
N GLU A 92 4.91 7.74 -2.36
CA GLU A 92 5.21 7.76 -0.94
C GLU A 92 4.36 6.75 -0.18
N ALA A 93 4.82 6.31 0.99
CA ALA A 93 4.05 5.43 1.86
C ALA A 93 3.65 6.19 3.13
N PHE A 94 2.35 6.21 3.40
CA PHE A 94 1.81 6.68 4.68
C PHE A 94 1.95 5.55 5.69
N MET A 95 2.66 5.80 6.79
CA MET A 95 2.83 4.83 7.86
C MET A 95 2.39 5.40 9.21
N LYS A 96 1.67 4.59 9.97
CA LYS A 96 1.27 4.85 11.36
C LYS A 96 2.05 3.92 12.27
N VAL A 97 2.87 4.48 13.15
CA VAL A 97 3.64 3.72 14.13
C VAL A 97 2.99 3.85 15.49
N GLY A 98 2.44 2.76 16.02
CA GLY A 98 1.91 2.69 17.38
C GLY A 98 2.90 2.02 18.33
N VAL A 99 3.21 2.67 19.45
CA VAL A 99 4.04 2.12 20.52
C VAL A 99 3.21 1.99 21.79
N LYS A 100 3.10 0.76 22.29
CA LYS A 100 2.40 0.42 23.53
C LYS A 100 3.38 -0.08 24.57
N LYS A 101 3.35 0.53 25.76
CA LYS A 101 4.19 0.11 26.89
C LYS A 101 3.54 -1.06 27.66
N PRO A 102 4.35 -1.97 28.23
CA PRO A 102 3.84 -3.07 29.02
C PRO A 102 3.09 -2.53 30.25
N GLY A 103 1.92 -3.10 30.54
CA GLY A 103 1.08 -2.69 31.67
C GLY A 103 0.33 -1.37 31.47
N LEU A 104 0.56 -0.65 30.36
CA LEU A 104 -0.25 0.50 29.98
C LEU A 104 -1.22 0.13 28.87
N SER A 105 -2.38 0.76 28.92
CA SER A 105 -3.43 0.63 27.90
C SER A 105 -3.40 1.80 26.90
N SER A 106 -2.53 2.79 27.11
CA SER A 106 -2.29 3.88 26.19
C SER A 106 -1.29 3.51 25.09
N VAL A 107 -1.41 4.19 23.96
CA VAL A 107 -0.57 4.02 22.77
C VAL A 107 -0.04 5.38 22.36
N LEU A 108 1.26 5.46 22.09
CA LEU A 108 1.87 6.60 21.41
C LEU A 108 1.87 6.32 19.90
N GLU A 109 1.11 7.09 19.14
CA GLU A 109 0.97 6.99 17.69
C GLU A 109 1.82 8.06 17.01
N PHE A 110 2.54 7.67 15.96
CA PHE A 110 3.26 8.57 15.08
C PHE A 110 2.69 8.42 13.68
N ASP A 111 2.29 9.54 13.09
CA ASP A 111 1.96 9.61 11.67
C ASP A 111 3.24 9.97 10.93
N CYS A 112 3.68 9.14 10.00
CA CYS A 112 4.90 9.34 9.25
C CYS A 112 4.69 9.09 7.75
N VAL A 113 5.56 9.70 6.93
CA VAL A 113 5.58 9.50 5.49
C VAL A 113 6.95 9.03 5.08
N ALA A 114 7.02 7.86 4.45
CA ALA A 114 8.24 7.34 3.86
C ALA A 114 8.31 7.74 2.38
N THR A 115 9.41 8.37 1.98
CA THR A 115 9.64 8.84 0.61
C THR A 115 10.96 8.32 0.10
N ALA A 116 11.02 8.03 -1.21
CA ALA A 116 12.29 7.76 -1.85
C ALA A 116 13.01 9.08 -2.16
N GLN A 117 14.33 9.09 -1.96
CA GLN A 117 15.16 10.25 -2.23
C GLN A 117 15.77 10.18 -3.63
N VAL A 118 16.13 11.33 -4.19
CA VAL A 118 16.89 11.40 -5.45
C VAL A 118 18.29 10.83 -5.21
N GLY A 119 18.48 9.55 -5.49
CA GLY A 119 19.69 8.78 -5.18
C GLY A 119 19.36 7.33 -4.81
N ASP A 120 20.24 6.71 -4.02
CA ASP A 120 20.02 5.37 -3.45
C ASP A 120 19.60 5.49 -1.98
N GLY A 121 18.34 5.15 -1.69
CA GLY A 121 17.79 5.14 -0.35
C GLY A 121 16.44 5.86 -0.22
N CYS A 122 15.76 5.57 0.87
CA CYS A 122 14.52 6.20 1.30
C CYS A 122 14.73 6.85 2.66
N ASP A 123 13.91 7.86 2.92
CA ASP A 123 13.83 8.51 4.22
C ASP A 123 12.40 8.47 4.72
N PHE A 124 12.21 8.85 5.98
CA PHE A 124 10.86 9.09 6.49
C PHE A 124 10.80 10.37 7.31
N GLU A 125 9.64 11.02 7.25
CA GLU A 125 9.34 12.22 8.00
C GLU A 125 8.21 11.94 9.00
N ILE A 126 8.37 12.40 10.24
CA ILE A 126 7.29 12.38 11.24
C ILE A 126 6.42 13.62 11.00
N GLN A 127 5.14 13.41 10.65
CA GLN A 127 4.19 14.51 10.46
C GLN A 127 3.50 14.89 11.77
N ASN A 128 3.18 13.90 12.60
CA ASN A 128 2.40 14.13 13.82
C ASN A 128 2.68 13.05 14.88
N VAL A 129 2.44 13.40 16.14
CA VAL A 129 2.59 12.50 17.29
C VAL A 129 1.37 12.63 18.20
N ASN A 130 0.61 11.56 18.34
CA ASN A 130 -0.60 11.50 19.15
C ASN A 130 -0.43 10.55 20.33
N TYR A 131 -0.94 10.93 21.50
CA TYR A 131 -1.04 10.03 22.66
C TYR A 131 -2.48 9.60 22.87
N ILE A 132 -2.77 8.32 22.63
CA ILE A 132 -4.11 7.75 22.66
C ILE A 132 -4.29 7.00 24.00
N LEU A 133 -5.24 7.43 24.83
CA LEU A 133 -5.59 6.70 26.06
C LEU A 133 -6.60 5.59 25.76
N SER A 134 -6.56 4.49 26.51
CA SER A 134 -7.49 3.36 26.31
C SER A 134 -8.97 3.70 26.46
N SER A 135 -9.31 4.70 27.27
CA SER A 135 -10.70 5.18 27.42
C SER A 135 -11.20 5.96 26.20
N ALA A 136 -10.31 6.24 25.24
CA ALA A 136 -10.57 7.03 24.04
C ALA A 136 -10.99 6.20 22.82
N LEU A 137 -10.84 4.88 22.89
CA LEU A 137 -11.11 3.98 21.76
C LEU A 137 -12.61 3.87 21.41
N ASP A 138 -13.50 4.23 22.35
CA ASP A 138 -14.96 4.07 22.20
C ASP A 138 -15.72 5.33 21.76
N SER A 139 -15.12 6.52 21.78
CA SER A 139 -15.81 7.72 21.26
C SER A 139 -14.87 8.90 21.08
N SER A 140 -14.59 9.30 19.83
CA SER A 140 -14.14 10.64 19.42
C SER A 140 -13.13 11.36 20.32
N ALA A 141 -12.31 10.62 21.06
CA ALA A 141 -11.70 11.16 22.25
C ALA A 141 -10.43 11.86 21.87
N PHE A 142 -10.31 13.06 22.46
CA PHE A 142 -9.32 14.10 22.23
C PHE A 142 -8.17 13.60 21.35
N LYS A 143 -8.37 13.68 20.03
CA LYS A 143 -7.25 13.77 19.10
C LYS A 143 -6.43 14.90 19.70
N GLY A 144 -5.27 14.56 20.27
CA GLY A 144 -4.30 15.57 20.70
C GLY A 144 -4.31 16.63 19.60
N PRO A 145 -4.46 17.91 19.96
CA PRO A 145 -4.87 18.94 19.02
C PRO A 145 -4.16 18.74 17.69
N SER A 146 -4.93 18.69 16.60
CA SER A 146 -4.46 18.37 15.24
C SER A 146 -3.35 19.34 14.85
N PHE A 147 -2.15 19.06 15.33
CA PHE A 147 -1.09 20.01 15.36
C PHE A 147 -0.02 19.45 14.45
N SER A 148 -0.11 19.93 13.21
CA SER A 148 1.01 20.24 12.31
C SER A 148 2.04 21.15 13.02
N PHE A 149 2.55 20.74 14.17
CA PHE A 149 3.57 21.44 14.94
C PHE A 149 4.86 20.63 15.01
N PHE A 150 4.96 19.43 14.40
CA PHE A 150 6.25 18.74 14.37
C PHE A 150 7.34 19.66 13.82
N SER A 151 7.06 20.38 12.72
CA SER A 151 7.93 21.39 12.14
C SER A 151 8.17 22.63 13.02
N SER A 152 7.33 22.89 14.01
CA SER A 152 7.49 23.98 14.99
C SER A 152 8.03 23.52 16.35
N LEU A 153 8.22 22.21 16.56
CA LEU A 153 8.87 21.69 17.76
C LEU A 153 10.35 22.09 17.75
N ASP A 154 10.95 22.18 18.93
CA ASP A 154 12.39 22.39 19.06
C ASP A 154 13.15 21.28 18.30
N GLN A 155 14.18 21.67 17.52
CA GLN A 155 14.97 20.73 16.71
C GLN A 155 15.52 19.57 17.53
N LYS A 156 15.95 19.83 18.77
CA LYS A 156 16.47 18.79 19.66
C LYS A 156 15.39 17.77 20.00
N LEU A 157 14.14 18.21 20.20
CA LEU A 157 13.03 17.30 20.46
C LEU A 157 12.69 16.48 19.22
N GLN A 158 12.69 17.08 18.03
CA GLN A 158 12.50 16.35 16.78
C GLN A 158 13.55 15.25 16.61
N ASP A 159 14.83 15.58 16.81
CA ASP A 159 15.94 14.63 16.70
C ASP A 159 15.81 13.46 17.69
N GLU A 160 15.38 13.73 18.93
CA GLU A 160 15.16 12.67 19.92
C GLU A 160 13.94 11.79 19.57
N LEU A 161 12.90 12.32 18.92
CA LEU A 161 11.77 11.51 18.43
C LEU A 161 12.18 10.59 17.28
N TYR A 162 13.04 11.05 16.36
CA TYR A 162 13.63 10.19 15.34
C TYR A 162 14.47 9.07 15.96
N LYS A 163 15.39 9.41 16.89
CA LYS A 163 16.18 8.40 17.62
C LYS A 163 15.31 7.41 18.40
N TYR A 164 14.19 7.88 18.96
CA TYR A 164 13.23 7.04 19.67
C TYR A 164 12.59 5.98 18.76
N LEU A 165 12.24 6.34 17.52
CA LEU A 165 11.71 5.41 16.51
C LEU A 165 12.81 4.48 15.96
N GLU A 166 14.00 4.99 15.71
CA GLU A 166 15.15 4.19 15.26
C GLU A 166 15.53 3.11 16.28
N ALA A 167 15.55 3.45 17.58
CA ALA A 167 15.79 2.48 18.66
C ALA A 167 14.74 1.36 18.73
N ARG A 168 13.56 1.56 18.12
CA ARG A 168 12.49 0.56 18.00
C ARG A 168 12.51 -0.18 16.65
N GLY A 169 13.48 0.13 15.80
CA GLY A 169 13.71 -0.49 14.50
C GLY A 169 13.05 0.22 13.33
N VAL A 170 12.36 1.35 13.55
CA VAL A 170 11.84 2.18 12.46
C VAL A 170 12.97 3.11 12.01
N SER A 171 13.81 2.59 11.10
CA SER A 171 14.99 3.27 10.55
C SER A 171 14.84 3.52 9.04
N LYS A 172 15.82 4.20 8.42
CA LYS A 172 15.86 4.36 6.96
C LYS A 172 15.82 3.02 6.21
N SER A 173 16.57 2.03 6.68
CA SER A 173 16.55 0.67 6.09
C SER A 173 15.18 -0.01 6.19
N PHE A 174 14.40 0.29 7.24
CA PHE A 174 13.03 -0.17 7.38
C PHE A 174 12.12 0.54 6.37
N ALA A 175 12.25 1.87 6.21
CA ALA A 175 11.51 2.64 5.22
C ALA A 175 11.76 2.14 3.78
N ASP A 176 13.02 1.86 3.43
CA ASP A 176 13.37 1.25 2.14
C ASP A 176 12.67 -0.09 1.91
N SER A 177 12.71 -0.97 2.93
CA SER A 177 12.10 -2.30 2.87
C SER A 177 10.58 -2.20 2.73
N LEU A 178 9.99 -1.25 3.45
CA LEU A 178 8.55 -0.98 3.43
C LEU A 178 8.09 -0.46 2.08
N LEU A 179 8.78 0.54 1.52
CA LEU A 179 8.46 1.08 0.21
C LEU A 179 8.59 0.01 -0.87
N LEU A 180 9.68 -0.77 -0.86
CA LEU A 180 9.86 -1.88 -1.78
C LEU A 180 8.72 -2.90 -1.69
N HIS A 181 8.38 -3.32 -0.47
CA HIS A 181 7.32 -4.29 -0.23
C HIS A 181 5.97 -3.81 -0.75
N LEU A 182 5.62 -2.57 -0.41
CA LEU A 182 4.37 -1.96 -0.83
C LEU A 182 4.25 -1.81 -2.34
N HIS A 183 5.31 -1.38 -3.04
CA HIS A 183 5.29 -1.27 -4.50
C HIS A 183 5.20 -2.64 -5.18
N LYS A 184 5.93 -3.64 -4.67
CA LYS A 184 5.78 -5.02 -5.15
C LYS A 184 4.36 -5.56 -4.94
N LYS A 185 3.77 -5.25 -3.80
CA LYS A 185 2.39 -5.63 -3.48
C LYS A 185 1.40 -4.98 -4.43
N GLU A 186 1.49 -3.67 -4.65
CA GLU A 186 0.61 -2.94 -5.56
C GLU A 186 0.73 -3.45 -7.00
N GLN A 187 1.95 -3.68 -7.47
CA GLN A 187 2.22 -4.29 -8.76
C GLN A 187 1.55 -5.67 -8.89
N GLY A 188 1.70 -6.53 -7.88
CA GLY A 188 1.08 -7.86 -7.86
C GLY A 188 -0.45 -7.79 -7.89
N GLN A 189 -1.03 -6.89 -7.08
CA GLN A 189 -2.47 -6.65 -7.04
C GLN A 189 -3.01 -6.11 -8.36
N TYR A 190 -2.25 -5.25 -9.04
CA TYR A 190 -2.62 -4.73 -10.35
C TYR A 190 -2.64 -5.83 -11.41
N VAL A 191 -1.61 -6.68 -11.46
CA VAL A 191 -1.56 -7.82 -12.40
C VAL A 191 -2.68 -8.82 -12.11
N ASP A 192 -2.96 -9.13 -10.84
CA ASP A 192 -4.08 -9.97 -10.45
C ASP A 192 -5.43 -9.36 -10.85
N TRP A 193 -5.56 -8.03 -10.75
CA TRP A 193 -6.74 -7.31 -11.20
C TRP A 193 -6.89 -7.38 -12.73
N LEU A 194 -5.80 -7.22 -13.49
CA LEU A 194 -5.83 -7.38 -14.95
C LEU A 194 -6.23 -8.80 -15.37
N HIS A 195 -5.77 -9.84 -14.69
CA HIS A 195 -6.20 -11.21 -14.95
C HIS A 195 -7.70 -11.42 -14.66
N LYS A 196 -8.22 -10.84 -13.57
CA LYS A 196 -9.67 -10.86 -13.28
C LYS A 196 -10.46 -10.12 -14.34
N LEU A 197 -9.96 -8.97 -14.79
CA LEU A 197 -10.57 -8.20 -15.87
C LEU A 197 -10.60 -9.00 -17.18
N GLN A 198 -9.49 -9.65 -17.53
CA GLN A 198 -9.42 -10.55 -18.69
C GLN A 198 -10.48 -11.65 -18.62
N ALA A 199 -10.66 -12.28 -17.45
CA ALA A 199 -11.68 -13.31 -17.26
C ALA A 199 -13.12 -12.80 -17.43
N VAL A 200 -13.39 -11.54 -17.08
CA VAL A 200 -14.72 -10.91 -17.25
C VAL A 200 -15.00 -10.54 -18.71
N VAL A 201 -13.97 -10.11 -19.47
CA VAL A 201 -14.13 -9.69 -20.86
C VAL A 201 -14.09 -10.88 -21.83
N THR A 202 -13.48 -12.00 -21.43
CA THR A 202 -13.48 -13.22 -22.25
C THR A 202 -14.91 -13.77 -22.34
N PRO A 203 -15.49 -13.93 -23.54
CA PRO A 203 -16.84 -14.46 -23.68
C PRO A 203 -16.89 -15.89 -23.14
N ASN A 204 -17.83 -16.16 -22.22
CA ASN A 204 -18.17 -17.52 -21.82
C ASN A 204 -18.92 -18.20 -22.98
N ASP A 205 -18.26 -19.15 -23.64
CA ASP A 205 -18.84 -19.94 -24.75
C ASP A 205 -19.95 -20.93 -24.29
N ASP A 206 -20.27 -20.99 -23.00
CA ASP A 206 -21.18 -22.00 -22.43
C ASP A 206 -22.69 -21.74 -22.67
N ALA A 207 -23.07 -20.66 -23.37
CA ALA A 207 -24.48 -20.35 -23.63
C ALA A 207 -25.03 -20.87 -24.97
N ASP A 208 -24.20 -21.37 -25.90
CA ASP A 208 -24.64 -21.69 -27.26
C ASP A 208 -24.85 -23.19 -27.55
N ASN A 209 -24.56 -24.08 -26.58
CA ASN A 209 -24.67 -25.54 -26.80
C ASN A 209 -26.02 -26.16 -26.38
N THR A 210 -26.92 -25.40 -25.75
CA THR A 210 -28.28 -25.88 -25.38
C THR A 210 -29.36 -25.64 -26.43
N ALA A 211 -29.04 -25.00 -27.56
CA ALA A 211 -30.01 -24.69 -28.62
C ALA A 211 -29.94 -25.60 -29.86
N ARG A 212 -29.07 -26.62 -29.85
CA ARG A 212 -28.88 -27.55 -30.99
C ARG A 212 -29.45 -28.95 -30.80
N GLU A 213 -30.13 -29.23 -29.68
CA GLU A 213 -30.87 -30.47 -29.45
C GLU A 213 -32.35 -30.21 -29.14
N ILE A 214 -33.09 -29.61 -30.08
CA ILE A 214 -34.56 -29.82 -30.23
C ILE A 214 -34.91 -29.79 -31.72
#